data_AF-A0A2M9FX35-F1
#
_entry.id   AF-A0A2M9FX35-F1
#
_cell.length_a   1.000
_cell.length_b   1.000
_cell.length_c   1.000
_cell.angle_alpha   90.00
_cell.angle_beta   90.00
_cell.angle_gamma   90.00
#
_symmetry.space_group_name_H-M   'P 1'
#
loop_
_entity.id
_entity.type
_entity.pdbx_description
1 polymer ?
#
loop_
_entity_poly.entity_id
_entity_poly.type
_entity_poly.pdbx_seq_one_letter_code
_entity_poly.pdbx_strand_id
1 'polypeptide(L)' 'MRTGRSFTVSSRDRQRLQALVADPKSAQKHVWRARIVLLSGEGLGTSAIMAENGKSKTCVWRWQERFMHAGV' A
#
# COMPACT_ATOMS: atom_id res chain seq x y z
N MET A 1 5.40 4.96 -15.28
CA MET A 1 5.75 4.35 -13.98
C MET A 1 7.26 4.49 -13.80
N ARG A 2 7.80 4.60 -12.56
CA ARG A 2 9.23 4.28 -12.39
C ARG A 2 9.31 2.80 -12.76
N THR A 3 10.02 2.49 -13.84
CA THR A 3 10.03 1.19 -14.49
C THR A 3 10.25 0.07 -13.47
N GLY A 4 9.37 -0.94 -13.45
CA GLY A 4 9.71 -2.29 -12.98
C GLY A 4 9.64 -2.62 -11.48
N ARG A 5 8.92 -1.89 -10.63
CA ARG A 5 8.70 -2.32 -9.23
C ARG A 5 7.26 -2.76 -8.96
N SER A 6 6.88 -3.88 -9.55
CA SER A 6 5.83 -4.72 -8.98
C SER A 6 6.44 -5.52 -7.83
N PHE A 7 5.69 -5.71 -6.75
CA PHE A 7 6.08 -6.58 -5.65
C PHE A 7 4.89 -7.46 -5.28
N THR A 8 5.17 -8.67 -4.81
CA THR A 8 4.16 -9.57 -4.30
C THR A 8 3.98 -9.34 -2.80
N VAL A 9 2.73 -9.24 -2.36
CA VAL A 9 2.39 -9.20 -0.92
C VAL A 9 2.11 -10.63 -0.49
N SER A 10 2.85 -11.13 0.51
CA SER A 10 2.61 -12.47 1.05
C SER A 10 1.21 -12.56 1.67
N SER A 11 0.62 -13.76 1.74
CA SER A 11 -0.70 -13.94 2.37
C SER A 11 -0.72 -13.45 3.83
N ARG A 12 0.40 -13.63 4.56
CA ARG A 12 0.55 -13.16 5.95
C ARG A 12 0.55 -11.64 6.04
N ASP A 13 1.29 -10.97 5.17
CA ASP A 13 1.34 -9.50 5.17
C ASP A 13 0.02 -8.91 4.70
N ARG A 14 -0.62 -9.53 3.71
CA ARG A 14 -1.97 -9.13 3.26
C ARG A 14 -2.96 -9.17 4.42
N GLN A 15 -2.97 -10.24 5.22
CA GLN A 15 -3.85 -10.35 6.39
C GLN A 15 -3.59 -9.24 7.41
N ARG A 16 -2.31 -8.94 7.71
CA ARG A 16 -1.94 -7.86 8.65
C ARG A 16 -2.36 -6.48 8.14
N LEU A 17 -2.14 -6.21 6.86
CA LEU A 17 -2.53 -4.95 6.22
C LEU A 17 -4.05 -4.79 6.19
N GLN A 18 -4.80 -5.86 5.90
CA GLN A 18 -6.25 -5.86 5.96
C GLN A 18 -6.76 -5.60 7.39
N ALA A 19 -6.13 -6.16 8.41
CA ALA A 19 -6.47 -5.89 9.80
C ALA A 19 -6.27 -4.40 10.15
N LEU A 20 -5.19 -3.76 9.68
CA LEU A 20 -4.99 -2.32 9.86
C LEU A 20 -6.05 -1.47 9.16
N VAL A 21 -6.58 -1.93 8.02
CA VAL A 21 -7.64 -1.20 7.30
C VAL A 21 -9.00 -1.40 7.97
N ALA A 22 -9.27 -2.57 8.54
CA ALA A 22 -10.53 -2.92 9.17
C ALA A 22 -10.67 -2.40 10.61
N ASP A 23 -9.55 -2.16 11.31
CA ASP A 23 -9.59 -1.67 12.69
C ASP A 23 -9.97 -0.18 12.75
N PRO A 24 -11.13 0.18 13.31
CA PRO A 24 -11.58 1.57 13.41
C PRO A 24 -10.68 2.43 14.32
N LYS A 25 -9.85 1.82 15.17
CA LYS A 25 -8.90 2.53 16.04
C LYS A 25 -7.58 2.83 15.33
N SER A 26 -7.34 2.23 14.16
CA SER A 26 -6.11 2.48 13.42
C SER A 26 -6.05 3.93 12.96
N ALA A 27 -4.95 4.60 13.29
CA ALA A 27 -4.76 5.97 12.84
C ALA A 27 -4.81 6.00 11.30
N GLN A 28 -5.50 7.01 10.73
CA GLN A 28 -5.71 7.12 9.29
C GLN A 28 -4.40 7.00 8.49
N LYS A 29 -3.27 7.42 9.06
CA LYS A 29 -1.95 7.21 8.48
C LYS A 29 -1.58 5.76 8.22
N HIS A 30 -1.90 4.85 9.12
CA HIS A 30 -1.64 3.42 8.92
C HIS A 30 -2.62 2.83 7.90
N VAL A 31 -3.89 3.24 7.94
CA VAL A 31 -4.92 2.81 6.99
C VAL A 31 -4.51 3.13 5.55
N TRP A 32 -4.19 4.40 5.25
CA TRP A 32 -3.86 4.79 3.88
C TRP A 32 -2.52 4.22 3.40
N ARG A 33 -1.58 3.90 4.32
CA ARG A 33 -0.34 3.17 3.99
C ARG A 33 -0.63 1.73 3.60
N ALA A 34 -1.48 1.06 4.39
CA ALA A 34 -1.86 -0.32 4.14
C ALA A 34 -2.63 -0.46 2.82
N ARG A 35 -3.56 0.46 2.53
CA ARG A 35 -4.29 0.51 1.25
C ARG A 35 -3.35 0.63 0.05
N ILE A 36 -2.33 1.49 0.11
CA ILE A 36 -1.33 1.62 -0.97
C ILE A 36 -0.68 0.27 -1.28
N VAL A 37 -0.25 -0.46 -0.25
CA VAL A 37 0.45 -1.74 -0.40
C VAL A 37 -0.49 -2.82 -0.93
N LEU A 38 -1.72 -2.90 -0.41
CA LEU A 38 -2.73 -3.85 -0.85
C LEU A 38 -3.06 -3.68 -2.33
N LEU A 39 -3.42 -2.46 -2.75
CA LEU A 39 -3.76 -2.16 -4.14
C LEU A 39 -2.57 -2.38 -5.08
N SER A 40 -1.35 -2.10 -4.62
CA SER A 40 -0.14 -2.40 -5.40
C SER A 40 0.05 -3.90 -5.60
N GLY A 41 -0.19 -4.71 -4.56
CA GLY A 41 -0.11 -6.17 -4.61
C GLY A 41 -1.24 -6.82 -5.41
N GLU A 42 -2.35 -6.10 -5.64
CA GLU A 42 -3.43 -6.47 -6.56
C GLU A 42 -3.15 -6.07 -8.02
N GLY A 43 -2.02 -5.40 -8.27
CA GLY A 43 -1.60 -5.01 -9.62
C GLY A 43 -2.18 -3.68 -10.09
N LEU A 44 -2.82 -2.89 -9.22
CA LEU A 44 -3.33 -1.59 -9.61
C LEU A 44 -2.18 -0.63 -9.96
N GLY A 45 -2.36 0.09 -11.06
CA GLY A 45 -1.44 1.13 -11.48
C GLY A 45 -1.42 2.31 -10.50
N THR A 46 -0.29 3.05 -10.47
CA THR A 46 -0.11 4.20 -9.57
C THR A 46 -1.23 5.24 -9.67
N SER A 47 -1.76 5.51 -10.87
CA SER A 47 -2.85 6.46 -11.06
C SER A 47 -4.15 6.02 -10.37
N ALA A 48 -4.49 4.72 -10.44
CA ALA A 48 -5.67 4.18 -9.76
C ALA A 48 -5.50 4.24 -8.23
N ILE A 49 -4.30 3.91 -7.72
CA ILE A 49 -3.98 4.01 -6.29
C ILE A 49 -4.08 5.46 -5.80
N MET A 50 -3.61 6.43 -6.60
CA MET A 50 -3.72 7.84 -6.26
C MET A 50 -5.18 8.30 -6.20
N ALA A 51 -6.02 7.87 -7.15
CA ALA A 51 -7.44 8.20 -7.18
C ALA A 51 -8.18 7.61 -5.95
N GLU A 52 -7.91 6.36 -5.62
CA GLU A 52 -8.56 5.66 -4.49
C GLU A 52 -8.15 6.22 -3.12
N ASN A 53 -6.86 6.57 -2.96
CA ASN A 53 -6.30 6.90 -1.64
C ASN A 53 -6.13 8.42 -1.41
N GLY A 54 -6.30 9.24 -2.45
CA GLY A 54 -6.14 10.70 -2.41
C GLY A 54 -4.72 11.15 -2.05
N LYS A 55 -3.70 10.31 -2.30
CA LYS A 55 -2.29 10.61 -1.98
C LYS A 55 -1.48 10.91 -3.23
N SER A 56 -0.43 11.71 -3.07
CA SER A 56 0.48 12.03 -4.17
C SER A 56 1.26 10.79 -4.61
N LYS A 57 1.68 10.81 -5.88
CA LYS A 57 2.56 9.79 -6.48
C LYS A 57 3.80 9.50 -5.65
N THR A 58 4.47 10.54 -5.14
CA THR A 58 5.66 10.41 -4.29
C THR A 58 5.34 9.70 -2.97
N CYS A 59 4.17 9.95 -2.39
CA CYS A 59 3.72 9.26 -1.18
C CYS A 59 3.47 7.77 -1.44
N VAL A 60 2.81 7.43 -2.55
CA VAL A 60 2.58 6.05 -2.99
C VAL A 60 3.92 5.32 -3.12
N TRP A 61 4.87 5.89 -3.85
CA TRP A 61 6.18 5.27 -4.07
C TRP A 61 6.98 5.06 -2.79
N ARG A 62 7.00 6.04 -1.88
CA ARG A 62 7.68 5.92 -0.59
C ARG A 62 7.17 4.73 0.23
N TRP A 63 5.87 4.45 0.17
CA TRP A 63 5.28 3.34 0.94
C TRP A 63 5.43 1.98 0.26
N GLN A 64 5.38 1.94 -1.07
CA GLN A 64 5.78 0.75 -1.82
C GLN A 64 7.23 0.36 -1.48
N GLU A 65 8.16 1.32 -1.55
CA GLU A 65 9.57 1.09 -1.25
C GLU A 65 9.77 0.68 0.22
N ARG A 66 9.14 1.38 1.16
CA ARG A 66 9.23 1.01 2.58
C ARG A 66 8.71 -0.40 2.86
N PHE A 67 7.60 -0.81 2.24
CA PHE A 67 7.09 -2.18 2.40
C PHE A 67 8.09 -3.21 1.83
N MET A 68 8.67 -2.95 0.65
CA MET A 68 9.68 -3.84 0.08
C MET A 68 10.92 -4.01 0.96
N HIS A 69 11.29 -2.98 1.74
CA HIS A 69 12.47 -3.02 2.61
C HIS A 69 12.19 -3.50 4.04
N ALA A 70 11.04 -3.16 4.62
CA ALA A 70 10.75 -3.36 6.04
C ALA A 70 9.50 -4.20 6.31
N GLY A 71 8.73 -4.57 5.29
CA GLY A 71 7.46 -5.28 5.45
C GLY A 71 6.35 -4.42 6.05
N VAL A 72 5.42 -5.09 6.76
CA VAL A 72 4.28 -4.48 7.46
C VAL A 72 4.69 -3.91 8.81
#